data_AF-A0A7K6YD51-F1
#
_entry.id   AF-A0A7K6YD51-F1
#
_cell.length_a   1.000
_cell.length_b   1.000
_cell.length_c   1.000
_cell.angle_alpha   90.00
_cell.angle_beta   90.00
_cell.angle_gamma   90.00
#
_symmetry.space_group_name_H-M   'P 1'
#
loop_
_entity.id
_entity.type
_entity.pdbx_description
1 polymer ?
#
loop_
_entity_poly.entity_id
_entity_poly.type
_entity_poly.pdbx_seq_one_letter_code
_entity_poly.pdbx_strand_id
1 'polypeptide(L)'
;MGPGRLWARLGPACCLLLLLLGGSAGLGSQGAARGPWGEEQGPVAEGGPWGRARYEAVKKHLGAVGALSKRYWQYLACKVWQEGCEEEEESGPSPGWSLPLVGQDYLEILSAWYCSFGKCCKTGDCRVVNNITGLEADLNGQLHGQHLAKEVVVRAMRGFLQSPRPEKPLVLSFHGWSGTGKNFVARMVASHLYRDGMKSECVRLFISLFHFPHHKYVDSYKAQLKKQISETVQLCKQSLFIFDEAEKLHFSLLDAIKPFMAHYDNKGQVDSRRSVFLFL
;
A
#
# COMPACT_ATOMS: atom_id res chain seq x y z
N MET A 1 38.79 11.48 -8.85
CA MET A 1 38.85 10.04 -9.22
C MET A 1 37.83 9.32 -8.36
N GLY A 2 36.69 8.81 -8.78
CA GLY A 2 35.99 8.65 -10.05
C GLY A 2 34.89 7.62 -9.76
N PRO A 3 33.61 7.87 -10.07
CA PRO A 3 32.58 6.84 -9.94
C PRO A 3 32.62 5.97 -11.20
N GLY A 4 32.72 4.65 -11.03
CA GLY A 4 32.76 3.74 -12.16
C GLY A 4 32.31 2.34 -11.79
N ARG A 5 31.36 1.84 -12.60
CA ARG A 5 30.90 0.44 -12.76
C ARG A 5 29.72 0.01 -11.90
N LEU A 6 28.52 0.23 -12.44
CA LEU A 6 27.39 -0.69 -12.31
C LEU A 6 26.42 -0.52 -13.49
N TRP A 7 26.95 -0.57 -14.71
CA TRP A 7 26.16 -0.73 -15.94
C TRP A 7 26.64 -1.98 -16.66
N ALA A 8 26.13 -3.12 -16.25
CA ALA A 8 26.21 -4.36 -17.03
C ALA A 8 25.16 -5.34 -16.49
N ARG A 9 23.90 -5.14 -16.91
CA ARG A 9 22.81 -6.13 -17.08
C ARG A 9 21.46 -5.41 -17.10
N LEU A 10 21.19 -4.68 -18.17
CA LEU A 10 19.84 -4.27 -18.55
C LEU A 10 19.66 -4.70 -20.00
N GLY A 11 18.82 -5.71 -20.18
CA GLY A 11 18.49 -6.29 -21.48
C GLY A 11 17.68 -5.34 -22.37
N PRO A 12 17.31 -5.79 -23.58
CA PRO A 12 16.78 -4.96 -24.67
C PRO A 12 15.43 -4.27 -24.36
N ALA A 13 14.82 -4.54 -23.21
CA ALA A 13 13.58 -3.91 -22.76
C ALA A 13 13.74 -2.43 -22.36
N CYS A 14 14.96 -1.95 -22.05
CA CYS A 14 15.16 -0.56 -21.62
C CYS A 14 15.22 0.45 -22.79
N CYS A 15 15.59 0.00 -24.00
CA CYS A 15 15.64 0.89 -25.18
C CYS A 15 14.26 1.25 -25.74
N LEU A 16 13.22 0.44 -25.47
CA LEU A 16 11.86 0.71 -25.92
C LEU A 16 11.16 1.80 -25.09
N LEU A 17 11.56 2.00 -23.83
CA LEU A 17 10.98 3.06 -22.97
C LEU A 17 11.54 4.46 -23.25
N LEU A 18 12.79 4.56 -23.72
CA LEU A 18 13.43 5.85 -23.99
C LEU A 18 12.98 6.50 -25.31
N LEU A 19 12.38 5.74 -26.23
CA LEU A 19 11.86 6.27 -27.50
C LEU A 19 10.41 6.78 -27.41
N LEU A 20 9.71 6.56 -26.27
CA LEU A 20 8.30 6.93 -26.11
C LEU A 20 8.05 8.17 -25.22
N LEU A 21 9.09 8.76 -24.61
CA LEU A 21 8.94 9.88 -23.66
C LEU A 21 9.71 11.17 -24.05
N GLY A 22 10.30 11.23 -25.25
CA GLY A 22 11.02 12.42 -25.72
C GLY A 22 10.12 13.44 -26.43
N GLY A 23 9.20 14.08 -25.70
CA GLY A 23 8.33 15.11 -26.28
C GLY A 23 7.86 16.16 -25.27
N SER A 24 8.41 17.36 -25.40
CA SER A 24 7.95 18.64 -24.83
C SER A 24 8.49 19.07 -23.45
N ALA A 25 9.59 19.82 -23.47
CA ALA A 25 9.85 20.92 -22.56
C ALA A 25 10.79 21.93 -23.23
N GLY A 26 10.21 22.95 -23.86
CA GLY A 26 10.93 24.13 -24.30
C GLY A 26 11.10 25.10 -23.13
N LEU A 27 12.34 25.51 -22.85
CA LEU A 27 12.66 26.69 -22.07
C LEU A 27 13.48 27.62 -22.96
N GLY A 28 12.94 28.81 -23.21
CA GLY A 28 13.55 29.80 -24.08
C GLY A 28 14.82 30.42 -23.50
N SER A 29 15.75 30.74 -24.39
CA SER A 29 16.70 31.84 -24.22
C SER A 29 16.97 32.45 -25.59
N GLN A 30 16.93 33.78 -25.63
CA GLN A 30 17.06 34.64 -26.81
C GLN A 30 18.48 34.58 -27.40
N GLY A 31 18.56 34.73 -28.72
CA GLY A 31 19.81 34.96 -29.45
C GLY A 31 19.53 35.28 -30.91
N ALA A 32 19.88 36.48 -31.33
CA ALA A 32 19.41 37.14 -32.54
C ALA A 32 20.16 36.78 -33.84
N ALA A 33 19.48 37.09 -34.96
CA ALA A 33 19.96 37.73 -36.18
C ALA A 33 20.43 36.89 -37.40
N ARG A 34 19.70 37.16 -38.51
CA ARG A 34 20.11 37.36 -39.93
C ARG A 34 20.58 36.14 -40.77
N GLY A 35 19.86 35.88 -41.87
CA GLY A 35 20.37 35.20 -43.09
C GLY A 35 21.13 36.17 -44.01
N PRO A 36 21.29 35.93 -45.34
CA PRO A 36 20.96 34.75 -46.16
C PRO A 36 22.10 34.31 -47.14
N TRP A 37 21.84 33.27 -47.94
CA TRP A 37 22.55 32.76 -49.15
C TRP A 37 23.66 31.70 -49.00
N GLY A 38 23.60 30.69 -49.89
CA GLY A 38 24.73 29.83 -50.22
C GLY A 38 24.35 28.40 -50.62
N GLU A 39 24.03 28.19 -51.90
CA GLU A 39 24.11 26.89 -52.57
C GLU A 39 25.52 26.29 -52.43
N GLU A 40 25.63 25.00 -52.09
CA GLU A 40 26.75 24.18 -52.57
C GLU A 40 26.31 22.72 -52.73
N GLN A 41 26.57 22.17 -53.91
CA GLN A 41 26.18 20.84 -54.36
C GLN A 41 27.29 19.81 -54.07
N GLY A 42 26.88 18.60 -53.65
CA GLY A 42 27.53 17.33 -53.96
C GLY A 42 28.15 16.57 -52.77
N PRO A 43 28.39 15.24 -52.88
CA PRO A 43 28.13 14.35 -54.02
C PRO A 43 27.17 13.19 -53.70
N VAL A 44 26.62 12.65 -54.80
CA VAL A 44 25.86 11.42 -54.91
C VAL A 44 26.71 10.22 -54.47
N ALA A 45 26.19 9.42 -53.55
CA ALA A 45 26.63 8.04 -53.34
C ALA A 45 25.53 7.09 -53.86
N GLU A 46 25.87 6.38 -54.93
CA GLU A 46 25.07 5.32 -55.51
C GLU A 46 24.74 4.23 -54.49
N GLY A 47 23.46 3.86 -54.41
CA GLY A 47 22.96 2.72 -53.68
C GLY A 47 21.79 2.07 -54.41
N GLY A 48 22.10 1.09 -55.27
CA GLY A 48 21.28 -0.03 -55.76
C GLY A 48 19.76 0.15 -56.00
N PRO A 49 19.25 -0.15 -57.23
CA PRO A 49 17.81 -0.14 -57.57
C PRO A 49 16.91 -1.06 -56.72
N TRP A 50 17.48 -2.00 -55.97
CA TRP A 50 16.76 -2.99 -55.16
C TRP A 50 16.40 -2.52 -53.74
N GLY A 51 16.99 -1.43 -53.24
CA GLY A 51 16.74 -0.94 -51.88
C GLY A 51 15.47 -0.08 -51.75
N ARG A 52 15.21 0.78 -52.74
CA ARG A 52 14.12 1.77 -52.70
C ARG A 52 12.74 1.14 -52.83
N ALA A 53 12.56 0.17 -53.73
CA ALA A 53 11.27 -0.50 -53.94
C ALA A 53 10.85 -1.35 -52.72
N ARG A 54 11.81 -2.02 -52.07
CA ARG A 54 11.56 -2.82 -50.87
C ARG A 54 11.27 -1.95 -49.65
N TYR A 55 11.94 -0.80 -49.52
CA TYR A 55 11.66 0.21 -48.50
C TYR A 55 10.26 0.82 -48.66
N GLU A 56 9.86 1.17 -49.88
CA GLU A 56 8.51 1.70 -50.14
C GLU A 56 7.41 0.65 -49.91
N ALA A 57 7.67 -0.62 -50.22
CA ALA A 57 6.74 -1.70 -49.90
C ALA A 57 6.58 -1.87 -48.37
N VAL A 58 7.67 -1.86 -47.62
CA VAL A 58 7.64 -1.95 -46.15
C VAL A 58 6.95 -0.73 -45.54
N LYS A 59 7.19 0.48 -46.07
CA LYS A 59 6.51 1.72 -45.65
C LYS A 59 5.01 1.64 -45.90
N LYS A 60 4.58 1.07 -47.02
CA LYS A 60 3.16 0.85 -47.34
C LYS A 60 2.52 -0.16 -46.37
N HIS A 61 3.23 -1.24 -46.03
CA HIS A 61 2.76 -2.22 -45.04
C HIS A 61 2.71 -1.64 -43.63
N LEU A 62 3.72 -0.86 -43.21
CA LEU A 62 3.72 -0.16 -41.92
C LEU A 62 2.63 0.92 -41.85
N GLY A 63 2.34 1.61 -42.96
CA GLY A 63 1.22 2.54 -43.07
C GLY A 63 -0.14 1.86 -42.92
N ALA A 64 -0.32 0.68 -43.53
CA ALA A 64 -1.53 -0.12 -43.38
C ALA A 64 -1.72 -0.64 -41.94
N VAL A 65 -0.63 -1.11 -41.31
CA VAL A 65 -0.63 -1.54 -39.91
C VAL A 65 -0.87 -0.36 -38.96
N GLY A 66 -0.31 0.81 -39.26
CA GLY A 66 -0.55 2.05 -38.52
C GLY A 66 -2.00 2.52 -38.62
N ALA A 67 -2.62 2.40 -39.79
CA ALA A 67 -4.03 2.73 -39.99
C ALA A 67 -4.99 1.77 -39.25
N LEU A 68 -4.66 0.47 -39.24
CA LEU A 68 -5.39 -0.54 -38.47
C LEU A 68 -5.27 -0.31 -36.95
N SER A 69 -4.06 -0.01 -36.47
CA SER A 69 -3.80 0.36 -35.08
C SER A 69 -4.62 1.59 -34.68
N LYS A 70 -4.65 2.63 -35.52
CA LYS A 70 -5.39 3.86 -35.24
C LYS A 70 -6.90 3.63 -35.13
N ARG A 71 -7.48 2.82 -36.02
CA ARG A 71 -8.91 2.43 -35.94
C ARG A 71 -9.23 1.63 -34.69
N TYR A 72 -8.35 0.71 -34.31
CA TYR A 72 -8.50 -0.07 -33.08
C TYR A 72 -8.44 0.82 -31.83
N TRP A 73 -7.47 1.74 -31.78
CA TRP A 73 -7.33 2.71 -30.68
C TRP A 73 -8.50 3.71 -30.60
N GLN A 74 -9.06 4.15 -31.73
CA GLN A 74 -10.24 5.00 -31.75
C GLN A 74 -11.49 4.26 -31.25
N TYR A 75 -11.70 3.00 -31.67
CA TYR A 75 -12.78 2.15 -31.16
C TYR A 75 -12.66 1.91 -29.65
N LEU A 76 -11.45 1.59 -29.19
CA LEU A 76 -11.18 1.30 -27.79
C LEU A 76 -11.28 2.55 -26.91
N ALA A 77 -10.82 3.71 -27.40
CA ALA A 77 -10.99 4.99 -26.73
C ALA A 77 -12.48 5.37 -26.62
N CYS A 78 -13.26 5.21 -27.69
CA CYS A 78 -14.70 5.51 -27.69
C CYS A 78 -15.51 4.57 -26.78
N LYS A 79 -15.07 3.31 -26.61
CA LYS A 79 -15.71 2.37 -25.65
C LYS A 79 -15.32 2.59 -24.19
N VAL A 80 -14.17 3.19 -23.92
CA VAL A 80 -13.65 3.41 -22.55
C VAL A 80 -14.00 4.82 -22.04
N TRP A 81 -14.05 5.83 -22.93
CA TRP A 81 -14.42 7.20 -22.61
C TRP A 81 -15.66 7.60 -23.40
N GLN A 82 -16.76 7.84 -22.68
CA GLN A 82 -18.13 7.94 -23.21
C GLN A 82 -18.54 9.36 -23.69
N GLU A 83 -17.61 10.25 -23.99
CA GLU A 83 -17.95 11.60 -24.45
C GLU A 83 -17.38 11.88 -25.84
N GLY A 84 -18.27 11.90 -26.86
CA GLY A 84 -18.00 12.54 -28.15
C GLY A 84 -17.94 11.65 -29.40
N CYS A 85 -18.69 10.54 -29.48
CA CYS A 85 -18.82 9.81 -30.75
C CYS A 85 -20.23 10.04 -31.32
N GLU A 86 -20.32 10.83 -32.39
CA GLU A 86 -21.54 11.02 -33.18
C GLU A 86 -21.91 9.73 -33.92
N GLU A 87 -23.19 9.38 -33.91
CA GLU A 87 -23.74 8.20 -34.58
C GLU A 87 -23.94 8.50 -36.07
N GLU A 88 -23.17 7.86 -36.95
CA GLU A 88 -23.56 7.68 -38.35
C GLU A 88 -24.05 6.24 -38.55
N GLU A 89 -25.32 6.11 -38.93
CA GLU A 89 -25.94 4.87 -39.40
C GLU A 89 -25.32 4.47 -40.75
N GLU A 90 -24.72 3.27 -40.83
CA GLU A 90 -24.82 2.48 -42.06
C GLU A 90 -24.67 0.97 -41.79
N SER A 91 -25.59 0.25 -42.41
CA SER A 91 -25.84 -1.19 -42.33
C SER A 91 -24.69 -2.06 -42.85
N GLY A 92 -24.17 -2.96 -42.00
CA GLY A 92 -23.27 -4.04 -42.39
C GLY A 92 -23.06 -5.04 -41.23
N PRO A 93 -22.86 -6.34 -41.50
CA PRO A 93 -22.95 -7.38 -40.48
C PRO A 93 -21.84 -7.21 -39.44
N SER A 94 -22.26 -6.99 -38.19
CA SER A 94 -21.37 -6.86 -37.04
C SER A 94 -20.56 -8.16 -36.89
N PRO A 95 -19.21 -8.15 -37.01
CA PRO A 95 -18.44 -9.22 -36.43
C PRO A 95 -18.55 -8.99 -34.93
N GLY A 96 -19.39 -9.79 -34.27
CA GLY A 96 -19.53 -9.81 -32.83
C GLY A 96 -18.20 -10.19 -32.20
N TRP A 97 -17.33 -9.22 -31.96
CA TRP A 97 -16.25 -9.36 -31.00
C TRP A 97 -16.91 -9.28 -29.62
N SER A 98 -17.44 -10.42 -29.18
CA SER A 98 -17.58 -10.68 -27.77
C SER A 98 -16.20 -10.53 -27.16
N LEU A 99 -15.94 -9.40 -26.49
CA LEU A 99 -14.84 -9.31 -25.53
C LEU A 99 -14.97 -10.57 -24.69
N PRO A 100 -13.98 -11.48 -24.67
CA PRO A 100 -14.06 -12.62 -23.78
C PRO A 100 -14.25 -12.01 -22.41
N LEU A 101 -15.35 -12.39 -21.74
CA LEU A 101 -15.55 -12.07 -20.34
C LEU A 101 -14.20 -12.29 -19.69
N VAL A 102 -13.58 -11.20 -19.23
CA VAL A 102 -12.34 -11.25 -18.47
C VAL A 102 -12.70 -12.06 -17.24
N GLY A 103 -12.46 -13.37 -17.34
CA GLY A 103 -12.91 -14.33 -16.35
C GLY A 103 -12.27 -13.97 -15.02
N GLN A 104 -13.00 -14.23 -13.94
CA GLN A 104 -12.46 -14.12 -12.59
C GLN A 104 -11.09 -14.81 -12.47
N ASP A 105 -10.87 -15.88 -13.25
CA ASP A 105 -9.62 -16.62 -13.36
C ASP A 105 -8.41 -15.79 -13.85
N TYR A 106 -8.59 -14.86 -14.79
CA TYR A 106 -7.49 -13.99 -15.25
C TYR A 106 -7.13 -12.93 -14.21
N LEU A 107 -8.12 -12.42 -13.48
CA LEU A 107 -7.89 -11.49 -12.37
C LEU A 107 -7.15 -12.17 -11.21
N GLU A 108 -7.50 -13.43 -10.91
CA GLU A 108 -6.79 -14.26 -9.92
C GLU A 108 -5.32 -14.45 -10.30
N ILE A 109 -5.01 -14.81 -11.55
CA ILE A 109 -3.63 -14.99 -12.03
C ILE A 109 -2.85 -13.68 -11.99
N LEU A 110 -3.44 -12.58 -12.44
CA LEU A 110 -2.80 -11.25 -12.40
C LEU A 110 -2.56 -10.78 -10.96
N SER A 111 -3.52 -11.02 -10.06
CA SER A 111 -3.38 -10.72 -8.64
C SER A 111 -2.28 -11.57 -8.01
N ALA A 112 -2.22 -12.88 -8.28
CA ALA A 112 -1.21 -13.78 -7.77
C ALA A 112 0.19 -13.41 -8.28
N TRP A 113 0.32 -13.06 -9.55
CA TRP A 113 1.57 -12.58 -10.14
C TRP A 113 2.01 -11.25 -9.49
N TYR A 114 1.10 -10.27 -9.40
CA TYR A 114 1.37 -9.00 -8.69
C TYR A 114 1.75 -9.22 -7.23
N CYS A 115 1.10 -10.17 -6.58
CA CYS A 115 1.35 -10.59 -5.21
C CYS A 115 2.63 -11.40 -5.01
N SER A 116 3.18 -12.00 -6.06
CA SER A 116 4.50 -12.62 -6.05
C SER A 116 5.62 -11.58 -6.11
N PHE A 117 5.38 -10.44 -6.75
CA PHE A 117 6.34 -9.32 -6.81
C PHE A 117 6.16 -8.32 -5.65
N GLY A 118 5.01 -8.32 -4.98
CA GLY A 118 4.69 -7.49 -3.82
C GLY A 118 4.54 -8.28 -2.50
N LYS A 119 4.34 -7.57 -1.38
CA LYS A 119 3.93 -8.19 -0.10
C LYS A 119 2.41 -8.25 -0.05
N CYS A 120 1.80 -9.21 -0.75
CA CYS A 120 0.37 -9.43 -0.61
C CYS A 120 0.06 -10.35 0.55
N CYS A 121 -0.87 -9.91 1.39
CA CYS A 121 -1.41 -10.73 2.46
C CYS A 121 -2.93 -10.62 2.49
N LYS A 122 -3.59 -11.68 2.94
CA LYS A 122 -5.06 -11.80 2.98
C LYS A 122 -5.75 -10.64 3.72
N THR A 123 -5.08 -10.07 4.73
CA THR A 123 -5.58 -8.94 5.54
C THR A 123 -5.22 -7.56 4.95
N GLY A 124 -4.43 -7.53 3.87
CA GLY A 124 -3.86 -6.32 3.27
C GLY A 124 -2.60 -5.79 3.95
N ASP A 125 -2.23 -6.34 5.12
CA ASP A 125 -0.95 -6.08 5.80
C ASP A 125 -0.30 -7.42 6.16
N CYS A 126 0.94 -7.62 5.70
CA CYS A 126 1.71 -8.84 5.93
C CYS A 126 2.35 -8.95 7.31
N ARG A 127 2.25 -7.91 8.13
CA ARG A 127 2.76 -7.90 9.50
C ARG A 127 1.81 -8.60 10.46
N VAL A 128 0.52 -8.68 10.11
CA VAL A 128 -0.56 -9.23 10.92
C VAL A 128 -0.77 -10.70 10.58
N VAL A 129 -0.66 -11.59 11.57
CA VAL A 129 -0.78 -13.05 11.43
C VAL A 129 -2.10 -13.56 12.00
N ASN A 130 -2.53 -13.03 13.16
CA ASN A 130 -3.79 -13.40 13.83
C ASN A 130 -3.91 -14.90 14.15
N ASN A 131 -2.89 -15.49 14.80
CA ASN A 131 -2.90 -16.89 15.21
C ASN A 131 -3.60 -17.10 16.58
N ILE A 132 -4.93 -17.17 16.58
CA ILE A 132 -5.71 -17.36 17.82
C ILE A 132 -5.56 -18.76 18.41
N THR A 133 -5.45 -19.80 17.59
CA THR A 133 -5.28 -21.17 18.05
C THR A 133 -3.94 -21.36 18.74
N GLY A 134 -2.88 -20.73 18.20
CA GLY A 134 -1.56 -20.68 18.83
C GLY A 134 -1.58 -19.90 20.15
N LEU A 135 -2.27 -18.76 20.19
CA LEU A 135 -2.43 -17.98 21.41
C LEU A 135 -3.12 -18.79 22.52
N GLU A 136 -4.19 -19.51 22.20
CA GLU A 136 -4.91 -20.36 23.16
C GLU A 136 -4.04 -21.51 23.68
N ALA A 137 -3.29 -22.17 22.79
CA ALA A 137 -2.37 -23.25 23.16
C ALA A 137 -1.27 -22.75 24.12
N ASP A 138 -0.63 -21.61 23.80
CA ASP A 138 0.44 -21.04 24.60
C ASP A 138 -0.07 -20.50 25.95
N LEU A 139 -1.24 -19.86 25.98
CA LEU A 139 -1.87 -19.44 27.23
C LEU A 139 -2.22 -20.64 28.11
N ASN A 140 -2.69 -21.73 27.53
CA ASN A 140 -2.99 -22.95 28.28
C ASN A 140 -1.73 -23.62 28.82
N GLY A 141 -0.67 -23.70 28.02
CA GLY A 141 0.59 -24.36 28.38
C GLY A 141 1.51 -23.56 29.31
N GLN A 142 1.60 -22.24 29.14
CA GLN A 142 2.62 -21.40 29.80
C GLN A 142 2.07 -20.53 30.94
N LEU A 143 0.80 -20.09 30.89
CA LEU A 143 0.23 -19.24 31.93
C LEU A 143 -0.37 -20.09 33.04
N HIS A 144 0.31 -20.25 34.17
CA HIS A 144 -0.21 -21.07 35.27
C HIS A 144 -1.07 -20.25 36.25
N GLY A 145 -2.06 -20.89 36.88
CA GLY A 145 -2.89 -20.28 37.93
C GLY A 145 -3.95 -19.27 37.48
N GLN A 146 -3.96 -18.87 36.20
CA GLN A 146 -4.81 -17.77 35.70
C GLN A 146 -5.90 -18.23 34.72
N HIS A 147 -6.72 -19.21 35.10
CA HIS A 147 -7.76 -19.79 34.22
C HIS A 147 -8.76 -18.74 33.69
N LEU A 148 -9.19 -17.79 34.54
CA LEU A 148 -10.10 -16.71 34.14
C LEU A 148 -9.50 -15.81 33.04
N ALA A 149 -8.22 -15.45 33.19
CA ALA A 149 -7.55 -14.60 32.21
C ALA A 149 -7.42 -15.31 30.86
N LYS A 150 -7.13 -16.61 30.84
CA LYS A 150 -7.05 -17.40 29.60
C LYS A 150 -8.36 -17.35 28.82
N GLU A 151 -9.46 -17.68 29.49
CA GLU A 151 -10.77 -17.75 28.83
C GLU A 151 -11.21 -16.38 28.31
N VAL A 152 -11.07 -15.33 29.12
CA VAL A 152 -11.49 -13.97 28.76
C VAL A 152 -10.65 -13.43 27.59
N VAL A 153 -9.33 -13.59 27.63
CA VAL A 153 -8.44 -13.10 26.56
C VAL A 153 -8.72 -13.81 25.24
N VAL A 154 -8.81 -15.14 25.26
CA VAL A 154 -9.08 -15.93 24.04
C VAL A 154 -10.45 -15.58 23.47
N ARG A 155 -11.50 -15.51 24.30
CA ARG A 155 -12.86 -15.15 23.87
C ARG A 155 -12.91 -13.73 23.28
N ALA A 156 -12.31 -12.75 23.96
CA ALA A 156 -12.31 -11.37 23.52
C ALA A 156 -11.55 -11.18 22.19
N MET A 157 -10.36 -11.77 22.07
CA MET A 157 -9.55 -11.69 20.85
C MET A 157 -10.23 -12.40 19.68
N ARG A 158 -10.79 -13.60 19.92
CA ARG A 158 -11.54 -14.34 18.90
C ARG A 158 -12.74 -13.54 18.39
N GLY A 159 -13.55 -12.99 19.28
CA GLY A 159 -14.71 -12.18 18.90
C GLY A 159 -14.31 -10.92 18.12
N PHE A 160 -13.24 -10.26 18.54
CA PHE A 160 -12.74 -9.06 17.85
C PHE A 160 -12.23 -9.37 16.44
N LEU A 161 -11.45 -10.43 16.25
CA LEU A 161 -10.89 -10.78 14.95
C LEU A 161 -11.90 -11.38 13.97
N GLN A 162 -12.96 -12.02 14.48
CA GLN A 162 -14.05 -12.56 13.66
C GLN A 162 -14.90 -11.44 13.04
N SER A 163 -15.00 -10.27 13.69
CA SER A 163 -15.73 -9.13 13.15
C SER A 163 -14.85 -8.36 12.16
N PRO A 164 -15.17 -8.34 10.84
CA PRO A 164 -14.35 -7.62 9.85
C PRO A 164 -14.41 -6.10 10.01
N ARG A 165 -15.47 -5.57 10.63
CA ARG A 165 -15.70 -4.15 10.91
C ARG A 165 -16.24 -3.99 12.34
N PRO A 166 -15.37 -4.00 13.36
CA PRO A 166 -15.80 -3.73 14.72
C PRO A 166 -16.32 -2.29 14.84
N GLU A 167 -17.34 -2.09 15.68
CA GLU A 167 -17.89 -0.76 15.99
C GLU A 167 -16.98 0.06 16.92
N LYS A 168 -16.15 -0.63 17.71
CA LYS A 168 -15.24 -0.05 18.69
C LYS A 168 -13.94 -0.85 18.75
N PRO A 169 -12.81 -0.21 19.10
CA PRO A 169 -11.57 -0.93 19.37
C PRO A 169 -11.72 -1.91 20.53
N LEU A 170 -10.89 -2.94 20.53
CA LEU A 170 -10.80 -3.86 21.66
C LEU A 170 -9.99 -3.21 22.76
N VAL A 171 -10.59 -3.03 23.93
CA VAL A 171 -9.92 -2.49 25.11
C VAL A 171 -9.95 -3.55 26.21
N LEU A 172 -8.79 -3.98 26.67
CA LEU A 172 -8.64 -4.90 27.79
C LEU A 172 -7.81 -4.24 28.89
N SER A 173 -8.24 -4.43 30.14
CA SER A 173 -7.53 -3.96 31.32
C SER A 173 -7.20 -5.14 32.22
N PHE A 174 -5.91 -5.40 32.41
CA PHE A 174 -5.41 -6.46 33.25
C PHE A 174 -5.07 -5.88 34.62
N HIS A 175 -5.75 -6.37 35.65
CA HIS A 175 -5.49 -5.97 37.03
C HIS A 175 -5.02 -7.16 37.84
N GLY A 176 -4.14 -6.92 38.82
CA GLY A 176 -3.66 -7.95 39.73
C GLY A 176 -2.31 -7.63 40.31
N TRP A 177 -1.86 -8.48 41.24
CA TRP A 177 -0.56 -8.34 41.91
C TRP A 177 0.62 -8.36 40.93
N SER A 178 1.74 -7.78 41.32
CA SER A 178 2.97 -7.84 40.52
C SER A 178 3.48 -9.29 40.41
N GLY A 179 4.05 -9.64 39.26
CA GLY A 179 4.54 -11.00 39.01
C GLY A 179 3.49 -12.05 38.65
N THR A 180 2.20 -11.70 38.56
CA THR A 180 1.11 -12.63 38.18
C THR A 180 0.99 -12.88 36.66
N GLY A 181 1.89 -12.31 35.86
CA GLY A 181 1.99 -12.57 34.42
C GLY A 181 1.27 -11.58 33.48
N LYS A 182 0.84 -10.40 33.94
CA LYS A 182 0.19 -9.37 33.08
C LYS A 182 1.02 -9.06 31.81
N ASN A 183 2.29 -8.71 32.00
CA ASN A 183 3.21 -8.37 30.90
C ASN A 183 3.56 -9.60 30.05
N PHE A 184 3.51 -10.79 30.65
CA PHE A 184 3.72 -12.06 29.95
C PHE A 184 2.56 -12.35 28.98
N VAL A 185 1.32 -12.17 29.42
CA VAL A 185 0.12 -12.28 28.57
C VAL A 185 0.16 -11.27 27.43
N ALA A 186 0.48 -10.01 27.70
CA ALA A 186 0.58 -8.98 26.66
C ALA A 186 1.63 -9.34 25.58
N ARG A 187 2.78 -9.90 25.98
CA ARG A 187 3.80 -10.39 25.04
C ARG A 187 3.32 -11.58 24.22
N MET A 188 2.62 -12.55 24.82
CA MET A 188 2.04 -13.67 24.08
C MET A 188 1.01 -13.19 23.05
N VAL A 189 0.13 -12.26 23.43
CA VAL A 189 -0.83 -11.64 22.52
C VAL A 189 -0.10 -10.98 21.34
N ALA A 190 0.93 -10.16 21.59
CA ALA A 190 1.68 -9.51 20.52
C ALA A 190 2.34 -10.54 19.57
N SER A 191 3.00 -11.57 20.10
CA SER A 191 3.69 -12.60 19.32
C SER A 191 2.77 -13.44 18.43
N HIS A 192 1.52 -13.64 18.83
CA HIS A 192 0.54 -14.39 18.03
C HIS A 192 -0.28 -13.52 17.08
N LEU A 193 -0.46 -12.24 17.40
CA LEU A 193 -1.14 -11.30 16.50
C LEU A 193 -0.21 -10.79 15.38
N TYR A 194 1.08 -10.62 15.66
CA TYR A 194 2.05 -10.01 14.74
C TYR A 194 3.27 -10.90 14.52
N ARG A 195 3.77 -10.93 13.28
CA ARG A 195 4.93 -11.76 12.88
C ARG A 195 6.17 -11.49 13.72
N ASP A 196 6.45 -10.22 14.01
CA ASP A 196 7.63 -9.79 14.76
C ASP A 196 7.31 -9.56 16.27
N GLY A 197 6.11 -9.94 16.70
CA GLY A 197 5.63 -9.74 18.07
C GLY A 197 5.79 -8.29 18.54
N MET A 198 6.43 -8.11 19.71
CA MET A 198 6.71 -6.79 20.30
C MET A 198 7.62 -5.89 19.46
N LYS A 199 8.36 -6.45 18.49
CA LYS A 199 9.25 -5.68 17.61
C LYS A 199 8.55 -5.17 16.35
N SER A 200 7.29 -5.54 16.14
CA SER A 200 6.52 -5.08 14.99
C SER A 200 6.29 -3.57 15.07
N GLU A 201 6.38 -2.89 13.92
CA GLU A 201 6.08 -1.46 13.81
C GLU A 201 4.63 -1.10 14.17
N CYS A 202 3.72 -2.09 14.12
CA CYS A 202 2.31 -1.95 14.47
C CYS A 202 2.05 -2.11 15.97
N VAL A 203 3.07 -2.46 16.76
CA VAL A 203 2.98 -2.64 18.21
C VAL A 203 3.72 -1.50 18.90
N ARG A 204 3.05 -0.81 19.81
CA ARG A 204 3.63 0.27 20.62
C ARG A 204 3.46 -0.02 22.09
N LEU A 205 4.57 -0.07 22.81
CA LEU A 205 4.63 -0.23 24.26
C LEU A 205 4.93 1.12 24.92
N PHE A 206 4.04 1.54 25.81
CA PHE A 206 4.18 2.73 26.64
C PHE A 206 4.29 2.32 28.11
N ILE A 207 5.50 2.37 28.65
CA ILE A 207 5.74 2.24 30.09
C ILE A 207 5.55 3.60 30.76
N SER A 208 4.57 3.73 31.66
CA SER A 208 4.20 5.02 32.27
C SER A 208 5.39 5.70 32.96
N LEU A 209 6.12 4.96 33.80
CA LEU A 209 7.25 5.49 34.57
C LEU A 209 8.46 5.90 33.73
N PHE A 210 8.62 5.30 32.54
CA PHE A 210 9.76 5.56 31.67
C PHE A 210 9.48 6.67 30.66
N HIS A 211 8.31 6.63 30.02
CA HIS A 211 7.95 7.61 28.99
C HIS A 211 7.33 8.89 29.58
N PHE A 212 6.69 8.80 30.75
CA PHE A 212 5.97 9.92 31.36
C PHE A 212 6.41 10.16 32.83
N PRO A 213 7.71 10.37 33.10
CA PRO A 213 8.23 10.44 34.47
C PRO A 213 7.85 11.72 35.23
N HIS A 214 7.64 12.84 34.52
CA HIS A 214 7.50 14.16 35.13
C HIS A 214 6.16 14.82 34.83
N HIS A 215 5.41 15.18 35.88
CA HIS A 215 4.12 15.85 35.76
C HIS A 215 4.19 17.23 35.08
N LYS A 216 5.35 17.90 35.13
CA LYS A 216 5.55 19.23 34.53
C LYS A 216 5.41 19.24 32.99
N TYR A 217 5.66 18.11 32.35
CA TYR A 217 5.67 17.98 30.89
C TYR A 217 4.45 17.22 30.35
N VAL A 218 3.39 17.08 31.15
CA VAL A 218 2.20 16.32 30.77
C VAL A 218 1.60 16.80 29.44
N ASP A 219 1.58 18.11 29.18
CA ASP A 219 0.99 18.65 27.95
C ASP A 219 1.81 18.31 26.69
N SER A 220 3.14 18.27 26.78
CA SER A 220 3.97 17.81 25.66
C SER A 220 3.83 16.31 25.44
N TYR A 221 3.75 15.52 26.52
CA TYR A 221 3.50 14.08 26.44
C TYR A 221 2.14 13.74 25.83
N LYS A 222 1.08 14.52 26.13
CA LYS A 222 -0.23 14.37 25.47
C LYS A 222 -0.11 14.53 23.96
N ALA A 223 0.56 15.59 23.52
CA ALA A 223 0.72 15.87 22.09
C ALA A 223 1.53 14.74 21.40
N GLN A 224 2.62 14.30 22.02
CA GLN A 224 3.44 13.21 21.51
C GLN A 224 2.67 11.89 21.43
N LEU A 225 1.91 11.53 22.47
CA LEU A 225 1.13 10.31 22.55
C LEU A 225 0.04 10.29 21.46
N LYS A 226 -0.71 11.38 21.31
CA LYS A 226 -1.72 11.52 20.25
C LYS A 226 -1.12 11.37 18.87
N LYS A 227 0.04 11.98 18.64
CA LYS A 227 0.77 11.92 17.37
C LYS A 227 1.21 10.47 17.07
N GLN A 228 1.87 9.82 18.02
CA GLN A 228 2.36 8.44 17.85
C GLN A 228 1.24 7.43 17.62
N ILE A 229 0.11 7.57 18.34
CA ILE A 229 -1.08 6.73 18.10
C ILE A 229 -1.60 6.98 16.69
N SER A 230 -1.84 8.24 16.32
CA SER A 230 -2.40 8.59 15.01
C SER A 230 -1.53 8.10 13.86
N GLU A 231 -0.21 8.28 13.93
CA GLU A 231 0.75 7.79 12.94
C GLU A 231 0.73 6.26 12.85
N THR A 232 0.69 5.56 13.98
CA THR A 232 0.67 4.09 14.00
C THR A 232 -0.64 3.53 13.42
N VAL A 233 -1.79 4.14 13.73
CA VAL A 233 -3.09 3.74 13.16
C VAL A 233 -3.15 4.02 11.66
N GLN A 234 -2.55 5.12 11.18
CA GLN A 234 -2.46 5.41 9.74
C GLN A 234 -1.57 4.41 9.00
N LEU A 235 -0.47 3.97 9.62
CA LEU A 235 0.47 3.01 9.04
C LEU A 235 -0.06 1.58 9.04
N CYS A 236 -0.75 1.19 10.11
CA CYS A 236 -1.19 -0.19 10.33
C CYS A 236 -2.70 -0.27 10.51
N LYS A 237 -3.36 -1.06 9.65
CA LYS A 237 -4.82 -1.30 9.75
C LYS A 237 -5.24 -1.90 11.09
N GLN A 238 -4.37 -2.71 11.70
CA GLN A 238 -4.59 -3.30 13.02
C GLN A 238 -3.38 -2.98 13.89
N SER A 239 -3.52 -1.98 14.77
CA SER A 239 -2.46 -1.54 15.68
C SER A 239 -2.70 -2.08 17.09
N LEU A 240 -1.62 -2.31 17.82
CA LEU A 240 -1.66 -2.77 19.21
C LEU A 240 -0.92 -1.78 20.10
N PHE A 241 -1.64 -1.21 21.04
CA PHE A 241 -1.10 -0.28 22.04
C PHE A 241 -1.13 -0.95 23.41
N ILE A 242 0.04 -1.00 24.06
CA ILE A 242 0.20 -1.59 25.39
C ILE A 242 0.65 -0.49 26.33
N PHE A 243 -0.14 -0.24 27.37
CA PHE A 243 0.17 0.69 28.44
C PHE A 243 0.54 -0.12 29.69
N ASP A 244 1.84 -0.10 30.02
CA ASP A 244 2.40 -0.80 31.17
C ASP A 244 2.50 0.16 32.36
N GLU A 245 2.21 -0.35 33.56
CA GLU A 245 2.04 0.45 34.78
C GLU A 245 0.97 1.53 34.57
N ALA A 246 -0.19 1.14 34.03
CA ALA A 246 -1.26 2.05 33.67
C ALA A 246 -1.86 2.77 34.89
N GLU A 247 -1.76 2.20 36.08
CA GLU A 247 -2.18 2.82 37.35
C GLU A 247 -1.33 4.05 37.72
N LYS A 248 -0.13 4.16 37.17
CA LYS A 248 0.76 5.32 37.37
C LYS A 248 0.62 6.36 36.26
N LEU A 249 -0.23 6.12 35.27
CA LEU A 249 -0.46 7.03 34.16
C LEU A 249 -1.28 8.24 34.63
N HIS A 250 -0.81 9.44 34.31
CA HIS A 250 -1.52 10.67 34.69
C HIS A 250 -2.90 10.75 34.01
N PHE A 251 -3.94 11.12 34.75
CA PHE A 251 -5.32 11.17 34.26
C PHE A 251 -5.47 11.98 32.96
N SER A 252 -4.76 13.09 32.84
CA SER A 252 -4.83 13.91 31.62
C SER A 252 -4.24 13.25 30.37
N LEU A 253 -3.38 12.23 30.51
CA LEU A 253 -2.93 11.40 29.38
C LEU A 253 -3.99 10.37 28.99
N LEU A 254 -4.69 9.80 29.97
CA LEU A 254 -5.86 8.94 29.71
C LEU A 254 -6.96 9.70 28.96
N ASP A 255 -7.25 10.93 29.36
CA ASP A 255 -8.20 11.80 28.65
C ASP A 255 -7.78 12.09 27.21
N ALA A 256 -6.48 12.18 26.96
CA ALA A 256 -5.94 12.41 25.62
C ALA A 256 -6.12 11.20 24.70
N ILE A 257 -6.10 9.98 25.24
CA ILE A 257 -6.27 8.74 24.45
C ILE A 257 -7.72 8.27 24.39
N LYS A 258 -8.58 8.71 25.32
CA LYS A 258 -9.99 8.35 25.41
C LYS A 258 -10.75 8.44 24.07
N PRO A 259 -10.55 9.47 23.22
CA PRO A 259 -11.21 9.52 21.92
C PRO A 259 -10.88 8.32 21.04
N PHE A 260 -9.63 7.83 21.01
CA PHE A 260 -9.23 6.70 20.17
C PHE A 260 -9.79 5.35 20.64
N MET A 261 -10.34 5.30 21.85
CA MET A 261 -11.01 4.12 22.42
C MET A 261 -12.55 4.21 22.34
N ALA A 262 -13.07 5.40 22.03
CA ALA A 262 -14.49 5.64 21.93
C ALA A 262 -15.07 5.07 20.61
N HIS A 263 -16.40 5.07 20.51
CA HIS A 263 -17.07 4.76 19.25
C HIS A 263 -16.64 5.76 18.18
N TYR A 264 -16.51 5.29 16.95
CA TYR A 264 -16.09 6.16 15.86
C TYR A 264 -17.22 7.11 15.48
N ASP A 265 -17.05 8.38 15.81
CA ASP A 265 -17.92 9.44 15.30
C ASP A 265 -17.31 10.02 14.02
N ASN A 266 -18.15 10.26 13.01
CA ASN A 266 -17.77 10.70 11.66
C ASN A 266 -17.00 12.05 11.58
N LYS A 267 -16.68 12.68 12.72
CA LYS A 267 -15.99 13.97 12.79
C LYS A 267 -14.47 13.79 12.81
N GLY A 268 -13.87 13.60 11.63
CA GLY A 268 -12.43 13.79 11.41
C GLY A 268 -11.50 12.88 12.22
N GLN A 269 -12.02 11.81 12.80
CA GLN A 269 -11.25 10.91 13.63
C GLN A 269 -10.53 9.86 12.77
N VAL A 270 -9.29 9.52 13.14
CA VAL A 270 -8.55 8.42 12.49
C VAL A 270 -9.26 7.10 12.81
N ASP A 271 -9.48 6.27 11.80
CA ASP A 271 -10.17 4.97 11.96
C ASP A 271 -9.34 4.03 12.84
N SER A 272 -9.68 4.03 14.13
CA SER A 272 -9.05 3.24 15.18
C SER A 272 -9.92 2.06 15.59
N ARG A 273 -10.99 1.75 14.85
CA ARG A 273 -11.94 0.68 15.19
C ARG A 273 -11.27 -0.68 15.29
N ARG A 274 -10.25 -0.92 14.47
CA ARG A 274 -9.50 -2.19 14.42
C ARG A 274 -8.21 -2.15 15.26
N SER A 275 -8.11 -1.20 16.18
CA SER A 275 -7.01 -1.12 17.14
C SER A 275 -7.30 -1.95 18.40
N VAL A 276 -6.23 -2.44 19.03
CA VAL A 276 -6.27 -3.16 20.29
C VAL A 276 -5.51 -2.35 21.34
N PHE A 277 -6.15 -2.10 22.49
CA PHE A 277 -5.57 -1.40 23.63
C PHE A 277 -5.50 -2.35 24.82
N LEU A 278 -4.30 -2.57 25.35
CA LEU A 278 -4.05 -3.35 26.55
C LEU A 278 -3.52 -2.42 27.65
N PHE A 279 -4.19 -2.39 28.80
CA PHE A 279 -3.73 -1.72 30.01
C PHE A 279 -3.28 -2.79 31.00
N LEU A 280 -2.06 -2.65 31.53
CA LEU A 280 -1.40 -3.59 32.44
C LEU A 280 -1.12 -2.94 33.78
#